data_AF-A0A7V0TMN5-F1
#
_entry.id   AF-A0A7V0TMN5-F1
#
_cell.length_a   1.000
_cell.length_b   1.000
_cell.length_c   1.000
_cell.angle_alpha   90.00
_cell.angle_beta   90.00
_cell.angle_gamma   90.00
#
_symmetry.space_group_name_H-M   'P 1'
#
loop_
_entity.id
_entity.type
_entity.pdbx_description
1 polymer ?
#
loop_
_entity_poly.entity_id
_entity_poly.type
_entity_poly.pdbx_seq_one_letter_code
_entity_poly.pdbx_strand_id
1 'polypeptide(L)' 'MRRRPQKEERLKRTRRMTIMLNPRETEALNAYFRRYKVRNRSKFMREAIITAVLRKFDEDYPTLFENEPPTLFDVQD' A
#
# COMPACT_ATOMS: atom_id res chain seq x y z
N MET A 1 9.89 30.78 -10.45
CA MET A 1 8.67 30.08 -10.88
C MET A 1 7.94 29.57 -9.64
N ARG A 2 6.87 30.24 -9.17
CA ARG A 2 6.11 29.80 -7.97
C ARG A 2 5.16 28.67 -8.37
N ARG A 3 5.35 27.47 -7.80
CA ARG A 3 4.40 26.35 -8.00
C ARG A 3 3.04 26.72 -7.43
N ARG A 4 1.96 26.42 -8.17
CA ARG A 4 0.59 26.77 -7.79
C ARG A 4 0.20 26.05 -6.48
N PRO A 5 -0.20 26.76 -5.41
CA PRO A 5 -0.39 26.20 -4.07
C PRO A 5 -1.59 25.24 -3.93
N GLN A 6 -2.56 25.30 -4.85
CA GLN A 6 -3.79 24.49 -4.76
C GLN A 6 -3.56 22.98 -4.74
N LYS A 7 -2.52 22.46 -5.42
CA LYS A 7 -2.27 21.01 -5.46
C LYS A 7 -1.75 20.50 -4.11
N GLU A 8 -0.91 21.27 -3.44
CA GLU A 8 -0.30 20.89 -2.15
C GLU A 8 -1.32 20.91 -1.01
N GLU A 9 -2.31 21.79 -1.09
CA GLU A 9 -3.41 21.86 -0.12
C GLU A 9 -4.25 20.58 -0.08
N ARG A 10 -4.55 19.99 -1.25
CA ARG A 10 -5.32 18.74 -1.36
C ARG A 10 -4.55 17.51 -0.87
N LEU A 11 -3.22 17.58 -0.79
CA LEU A 11 -2.37 16.50 -0.29
C LEU A 11 -2.08 16.63 1.23
N LYS A 12 -2.62 17.65 1.90
CA LYS A 12 -2.47 17.80 3.35
C LYS A 12 -3.14 16.63 4.06
N ARG A 13 -2.43 16.07 5.03
CA ARG A 13 -2.89 14.94 5.85
C ARG A 13 -3.71 15.49 7.02
N THR A 14 -5.03 15.56 6.84
CA THR A 14 -5.95 16.16 7.83
C THR A 14 -6.68 15.13 8.70
N ARG A 15 -6.78 13.88 8.24
CA ARG A 15 -7.50 12.81 8.94
C ARG A 15 -6.57 12.00 9.85
N ARG A 16 -7.03 11.72 11.07
CA ARG A 16 -6.32 10.88 12.05
C ARG A 16 -6.69 9.41 11.86
N MET A 17 -5.69 8.54 11.95
CA MET A 17 -5.85 7.08 12.03
C MET A 17 -5.11 6.60 13.28
N THR A 18 -5.72 5.70 14.04
CA THR A 18 -5.14 5.10 15.25
C THR A 18 -5.22 3.58 15.12
N ILE A 19 -4.13 2.89 15.46
CA ILE A 19 -4.01 1.43 15.39
C ILE A 19 -3.54 0.95 16.77
N MET A 20 -4.24 -0.03 17.32
CA MET A 20 -3.88 -0.70 18.56
C MET A 20 -3.00 -1.90 18.22
N LEU A 21 -1.92 -2.12 18.99
CA LEU A 21 -0.97 -3.20 18.78
C LEU A 21 -0.71 -3.94 20.09
N ASN A 22 -0.45 -5.24 20.00
CA ASN A 22 0.01 -6.05 21.11
C ASN A 22 1.45 -5.62 21.53
N PRO A 23 1.83 -5.77 22.81
CA PRO A 23 3.24 -5.66 23.24
C PRO A 23 4.26 -6.33 22.31
N ARG A 24 4.01 -7.57 21.88
CA ARG A 24 4.94 -8.31 20.99
C ARG A 24 5.10 -7.67 19.62
N GLU A 25 4.00 -7.20 19.05
CA GLU A 25 3.99 -6.51 17.74
C GLU A 25 4.73 -5.18 17.84
N THR A 26 4.55 -4.47 18.95
CA THR A 26 5.22 -3.21 19.23
C THR A 26 6.74 -3.40 19.35
N GLU A 27 7.19 -4.44 20.04
CA GLU A 27 8.61 -4.78 20.13
C GLU A 27 9.21 -5.13 18.76
N ALA A 28 8.53 -5.97 17.98
CA ALA A 28 8.97 -6.35 16.65
C ALA A 28 9.14 -5.12 15.72
N LEU A 29 8.16 -4.20 15.74
CA LEU A 29 8.23 -2.96 15.00
C LEU A 29 9.37 -2.06 15.47
N ASN A 30 9.57 -1.94 16.78
CA ASN A 30 10.68 -1.16 17.33
C ASN A 30 12.05 -1.73 16.93
N ALA A 31 12.21 -3.06 16.95
CA ALA A 31 13.41 -3.73 16.49
C ALA A 31 13.66 -3.46 15.00
N TYR A 32 12.62 -3.54 14.17
CA TYR A 32 12.67 -3.18 12.75
C TYR A 32 13.12 -1.72 12.55
N PHE A 33 12.49 -0.78 13.25
CA PHE A 33 12.82 0.64 13.12
C PHE A 33 14.25 0.97 13.53
N ARG A 34 14.77 0.29 14.55
CA ARG A 34 16.18 0.40 14.97
C ARG A 34 17.11 -0.15 13.90
N ARG A 35 16.84 -1.35 13.38
CA ARG A 35 17.67 -2.01 12.37
C ARG A 35 17.79 -1.20 11.08
N TYR A 36 16.68 -0.66 10.58
CA TYR A 36 16.63 0.08 9.32
C TYR A 36 16.70 1.61 9.48
N LYS A 37 16.97 2.09 10.70
CA LYS A 37 17.10 3.53 11.04
C LYS A 37 15.92 4.37 10.53
N VAL A 38 14.71 3.84 10.70
CA VAL A 38 13.49 4.52 10.25
C VAL A 38 13.24 5.74 11.12
N ARG A 39 13.47 6.94 10.56
CA ARG A 39 13.31 8.22 11.26
C ARG A 39 11.84 8.61 11.48
N ASN A 40 10.96 8.28 10.52
CA ASN A 40 9.54 8.65 10.57
C ASN A 40 8.65 7.42 10.52
N ARG A 41 8.22 6.96 11.70
CA ARG A 41 7.36 5.79 11.87
C ARG A 41 6.01 5.97 11.18
N SER A 42 5.37 7.14 11.35
CA SER A 42 4.07 7.43 10.75
C SER A 42 4.12 7.45 9.22
N LYS A 43 5.25 7.86 8.63
CA LYS A 43 5.48 7.78 7.18
C LYS A 43 5.55 6.32 6.75
N PHE A 44 6.39 5.53 7.40
CA PHE A 44 6.56 4.11 7.11
C PHE A 44 5.23 3.35 7.19
N MET A 45 4.49 3.50 8.30
CA MET A 45 3.21 2.79 8.48
C MET A 45 2.22 3.11 7.35
N ARG A 46 2.11 4.38 6.98
CA ARG A 46 1.20 4.79 5.91
C ARG A 46 1.61 4.22 4.55
N GLU A 47 2.90 4.27 4.23
CA GLU A 47 3.41 3.72 2.97
C GLU A 47 3.19 2.21 2.93
N ALA A 48 3.50 1.49 4.01
CA ALA A 48 3.27 0.06 4.11
C ALA A 48 1.80 -0.32 3.90
N ILE A 49 0.88 0.36 4.59
CA ILE A 49 -0.57 0.11 4.46
C ILE A 49 -1.06 0.41 3.05
N ILE A 50 -0.74 1.57 2.50
CA ILE A 50 -1.21 1.98 1.17
C ILE A 50 -0.61 1.06 0.09
N THR A 51 0.66 0.68 0.20
CA THR A 51 1.29 -0.26 -0.73
C THR A 51 0.62 -1.63 -0.67
N ALA A 52 0.31 -2.15 0.52
CA ALA A 52 -0.39 -3.43 0.65
C ALA A 52 -1.79 -3.38 0.03
N VAL A 53 -2.54 -2.29 0.27
CA VAL A 53 -3.87 -2.09 -0.30
C VAL A 53 -3.83 -2.01 -1.83
N LEU A 54 -2.90 -1.20 -2.38
CA LEU A 54 -2.78 -1.06 -3.84
C LEU A 54 -2.38 -2.37 -4.51
N ARG A 55 -1.42 -3.12 -3.93
CA ARG A 55 -1.05 -4.43 -4.44
C ARG A 55 -2.24 -5.38 -4.48
N LYS A 56 -3.07 -5.37 -3.42
CA LYS A 56 -4.25 -6.22 -3.38
C LYS A 56 -5.27 -5.84 -4.46
N PHE A 57 -5.48 -4.54 -4.69
CA PHE A 57 -6.32 -4.07 -5.78
C PHE A 57 -5.77 -4.45 -7.16
N ASP A 58 -4.45 -4.41 -7.35
CA ASP A 58 -3.81 -4.82 -8.61
C ASP A 58 -3.97 -6.33 -8.85
N GLU A 59 -3.89 -7.15 -7.81
CA GLU A 59 -4.13 -8.61 -7.87
C GLU A 59 -5.59 -8.96 -8.15
N ASP A 60 -6.53 -8.22 -7.57
CA ASP A 60 -7.97 -8.48 -7.71
C ASP A 60 -8.55 -7.85 -9.00
N TYR A 61 -7.78 -7.01 -9.70
CA TYR A 61 -8.20 -6.44 -10.96
C TYR A 61 -8.09 -7.50 -12.05
N PRO A 62 -9.19 -7.87 -12.74
CA PRO A 62 -9.15 -8.90 -13.76
C PRO A 62 -8.11 -8.51 -14.81
N THR A 63 -7.15 -9.38 -15.05
CA THR A 63 -6.17 -9.09 -16.09
C THR A 63 -6.87 -9.11 -17.44
N LEU A 64 -6.40 -8.29 -18.38
CA LEU A 64 -7.03 -8.08 -19.70
C LEU A 64 -7.32 -9.41 -20.44
N PHE A 65 -6.62 -10.49 -20.08
CA PHE A 65 -6.66 -11.80 -20.72
C PHE A 65 -7.28 -12.92 -19.86
N GLU A 66 -7.63 -12.68 -18.60
CA GLU A 66 -8.27 -13.70 -17.73
C GLU A 66 -9.72 -14.01 -18.13
N ASN A 67 -10.34 -13.14 -18.92
CA ASN A 67 -11.70 -13.28 -19.40
C ASN A 67 -11.79 -13.73 -20.87
N GLU A 68 -10.68 -14.13 -21.50
CA GLU A 68 -10.78 -14.77 -22.81
C GLU A 68 -11.42 -16.16 -22.61
N PRO A 69 -12.59 -16.43 -23.21
CA PRO A 69 -13.13 -17.78 -23.22
C PRO A 69 -12.06 -18.70 -23.84
N PRO A 70 -11.95 -19.97 -23.37
CA PRO A 70 -10.97 -20.91 -23.89
C PRO A 70 -11.02 -20.86 -25.41
N THR A 71 -9.87 -20.59 -26.02
CA THR A 71 -9.76 -20.50 -27.46
C THR A 71 -10.08 -21.87 -28.04
N LEU A 72 -10.50 -21.91 -29.30
CA LEU A 72 -10.84 -23.15 -30.02
C LEU A 72 -9.71 -24.21 -29.99
N PHE A 73 -8.48 -23.81 -29.64
CA PHE A 73 -7.29 -24.65 -29.54
C PHE A 73 -6.99 -25.17 -28.12
N ASP A 74 -7.70 -24.71 -27.09
CA ASP A 74 -7.52 -25.16 -25.70
C ASP A 74 -8.25 -26.50 -25.41
N VAL A 75 -9.09 -26.96 -26.36
CA VAL A 75 -9.69 -28.30 -26.34
C VAL A 75 -8.85 -29.22 -27.23
N GLN A 76 -7.86 -29.88 -26.63
CA GLN A 76 -7.31 -31.12 -27.18
C GLN A 76 -7.66 -32.26 -26.24
N ASP A 77 -8.18 -33.34 -26.84
CA ASP A 77 -8.68 -34.57 -26.20
C ASP A 77 -7.76 -35.17 -25.12
#